data_AF-A0A434ES94-F1
#
_entry.id   AF-A0A434ES94-F1
#
_cell.length_a   1.000
_cell.length_b   1.000
_cell.length_c   1.000
_cell.angle_alpha   90.00
_cell.angle_beta   90.00
_cell.angle_gamma   90.00
#
_symmetry.space_group_name_H-M   'P 1'
#
loop_
_entity.id
_entity.type
_entity.pdbx_description
1 polymer ?
#
loop_
_entity_poly.entity_id
_entity_poly.type
_entity_poly.pdbx_seq_one_letter_code
_entity_poly.pdbx_strand_id
1 'polypeptide(L)'
;VELPTDEGVKKLAPEKKPEAIRLSMAKLRRKIEEKAEPTLQSRRRERFAPGGQSTQMIVGADKTSDDGILRASARLYGSYHLRRVYYSAFSPIPDSSSALPLRKPPLMREHRLYQADWLMRFYGFSQPEILDGSNDGMLDLAIDPKLAWALRNRGRFPVDVNRAEREALLRVPGLGT
;
A
#
# COMPACT_ATOMS: atom_id res chain seq x y z
N VAL A 1 -4.47 2.22 10.52
CA VAL A 1 -3.68 3.44 10.27
C VAL A 1 -4.43 4.20 9.21
N GLU A 2 -5.24 5.17 9.64
CA GLU A 2 -6.13 5.92 8.73
C GLU A 2 -5.45 7.03 7.98
N LEU A 3 -4.32 7.54 8.49
CA LEU A 3 -3.51 8.54 7.81
C LEU A 3 -2.09 8.02 7.61
N PRO A 4 -1.42 8.34 6.50
CA PRO A 4 -0.15 7.71 6.15
C PRO A 4 1.01 8.16 7.06
N THR A 5 0.89 9.33 7.69
CA THR A 5 1.93 9.95 8.50
C THR A 5 1.50 10.14 9.96
N ASP A 6 2.45 10.03 10.89
CA ASP A 6 2.18 10.26 12.32
C ASP A 6 1.79 11.73 12.58
N GLU A 7 2.32 12.67 11.81
CA GLU A 7 1.94 14.08 11.86
C GLU A 7 0.49 14.30 11.41
N GLY A 8 0.09 13.65 10.31
CA GLY A 8 -1.30 13.65 9.84
C GLY A 8 -2.25 13.13 10.92
N VAL A 9 -1.91 11.99 11.56
CA VAL A 9 -2.70 11.45 12.67
C VAL A 9 -2.80 12.46 13.82
N LYS A 10 -1.68 13.03 14.29
CA LYS A 10 -1.71 14.01 15.40
C LYS A 10 -2.57 15.23 15.08
N LYS A 11 -2.56 15.67 13.82
CA LYS A 11 -3.29 16.87 13.39
C LYS A 11 -4.79 16.62 13.19
N LEU A 12 -5.15 15.50 12.56
CA LEU A 12 -6.52 15.25 12.10
C LEU A 12 -7.28 14.23 12.96
N ALA A 13 -6.58 13.44 13.77
CA ALA A 13 -7.13 12.45 14.69
C ALA A 13 -6.32 12.41 16.01
N PRO A 14 -6.25 13.54 16.76
CA PRO A 14 -5.41 13.68 17.96
C PRO A 14 -5.74 12.67 19.08
N GLU A 15 -6.96 12.13 19.09
CA GLU A 15 -7.39 11.07 20.00
C GLU A 15 -6.69 9.73 19.74
N LYS A 16 -6.10 9.54 18.55
CA LYS A 16 -5.40 8.32 18.15
C LYS A 16 -3.91 8.43 18.45
N LYS A 17 -3.37 7.39 19.08
CA LYS A 17 -1.93 7.26 19.34
C LYS A 17 -1.30 6.30 18.31
N PRO A 18 -0.49 6.80 17.35
CA PRO A 18 0.11 5.96 16.31
C PRO A 18 0.90 4.77 16.87
N GLU A 19 1.60 4.98 17.99
CA GLU A 19 2.38 3.95 18.68
C GLU A 19 1.51 2.81 19.23
N ALA A 20 0.38 3.14 19.85
CA ALA A 20 -0.55 2.14 20.38
C ALA A 20 -1.20 1.31 19.27
N ILE A 21 -1.51 1.95 18.14
CA ILE A 21 -2.02 1.28 16.93
C ILE A 21 -0.97 0.30 16.39
N ARG A 22 0.28 0.74 16.24
CA ARG A 22 1.41 -0.10 15.79
C ARG A 22 1.68 -1.26 16.73
N LEU A 23 1.64 -1.03 18.04
CA LEU A 23 1.81 -2.08 19.05
C LEU A 23 0.72 -3.14 18.94
N SER A 24 -0.53 -2.72 18.71
CA SER A 24 -1.66 -3.64 18.53
C SER A 24 -1.47 -4.53 17.29
N MET A 25 -1.01 -3.95 16.17
CA MET A 25 -0.72 -4.72 14.95
C MET A 25 0.44 -5.70 15.15
N ALA A 26 1.50 -5.29 15.86
CA ALA A 26 2.63 -6.15 16.20
C ALA A 26 2.20 -7.33 17.07
N LYS A 27 1.35 -7.09 18.09
CA LYS A 27 0.79 -8.15 18.94
C LYS A 27 -0.06 -9.13 18.14
N LEU A 28 -0.92 -8.63 17.24
CA LEU A 28 -1.71 -9.50 16.38
C LEU A 28 -0.84 -10.31 15.42
N ARG A 29 0.20 -9.70 14.84
CA ARG A 29 1.15 -10.40 13.97
C ARG A 29 1.79 -11.55 14.73
N ARG A 30 2.33 -11.28 15.92
CA ARG A 30 2.97 -12.29 16.77
C ARG A 30 2.02 -13.45 17.08
N LYS A 31 0.76 -13.16 17.45
CA LYS A 31 -0.24 -14.21 17.71
C LYS A 31 -0.58 -15.04 16.48
N ILE A 32 -0.63 -14.44 15.29
CA ILE A 32 -0.86 -15.17 14.04
C ILE A 32 0.32 -16.10 13.76
N GLU A 33 1.55 -15.62 13.92
CA GLU A 33 2.78 -16.41 13.73
C GLU A 33 2.87 -17.57 14.73
N GLU A 34 2.67 -17.30 16.02
CA GLU A 34 2.68 -18.30 17.11
C GLU A 34 1.68 -19.44 16.86
N LYS A 35 0.50 -19.14 16.31
CA LYS A 35 -0.55 -20.13 16.05
C LYS A 35 -0.38 -20.85 14.71
N ALA A 36 0.38 -20.27 13.78
CA ALA A 36 0.71 -20.88 12.51
C ALA A 36 1.74 -22.02 12.64
N GLU A 37 2.49 -22.08 13.75
CA GLU A 37 3.39 -23.19 14.03
C GLU A 37 2.61 -24.44 14.50
N PRO A 38 2.90 -25.62 13.95
CA PRO A 38 2.28 -26.85 14.40
C PRO A 38 2.75 -27.15 15.84
N THR A 39 1.80 -27.39 16.74
CA THR A 39 2.13 -27.77 18.11
C THR A 39 2.76 -29.16 18.16
N LEU A 40 3.77 -29.36 19.00
CA LEU A 40 4.45 -30.65 19.17
C LEU A 40 3.50 -31.77 19.59
N GLN A 41 2.43 -31.43 20.30
CA GLN A 41 1.45 -32.39 20.82
C GLN A 41 0.41 -32.83 19.77
N SER A 42 -0.21 -31.90 19.04
CA SER A 42 -1.29 -32.24 18.10
C SER A 42 -0.84 -32.40 16.65
N ARG A 43 0.39 -31.98 16.32
CA ARG A 43 0.91 -31.82 14.95
C ARG A 43 0.00 -30.99 14.02
N ARG A 44 -1.02 -30.34 14.57
CA ARG A 44 -1.98 -29.48 13.86
C ARG A 44 -1.69 -28.02 14.20
N ARG A 45 -1.92 -27.17 13.19
CA ARG A 45 -1.87 -25.72 13.33
C ARG A 45 -3.18 -25.23 13.91
N GLU A 46 -3.10 -24.36 14.91
CA GLU A 46 -4.29 -23.66 15.40
C GLU A 46 -4.60 -22.48 14.48
N ARG A 47 -5.87 -22.26 14.15
CA ARG A 47 -6.25 -21.12 13.30
C ARG A 47 -6.50 -19.90 14.18
N PHE A 48 -5.67 -18.88 14.03
CA PHE A 48 -5.90 -17.56 14.61
C PHE A 48 -5.89 -16.51 13.49
N ALA A 49 -6.99 -15.76 13.36
CA ALA A 49 -7.20 -14.75 12.31
C ALA A 49 -6.71 -15.21 10.92
N PRO A 50 -7.32 -16.25 10.31
CA PRO A 50 -6.85 -16.83 9.05
C PRO A 50 -6.85 -15.84 7.87
N GLY A 51 -7.72 -14.81 7.92
CA GLY A 51 -7.73 -13.70 6.96
C GLY A 51 -6.58 -12.69 7.13
N GLY A 52 -5.74 -12.86 8.15
CA GLY A 52 -4.68 -11.94 8.54
C GLY A 52 -5.23 -10.62 9.08
N GLN A 53 -4.41 -9.58 8.95
CA GLN A 53 -4.77 -8.22 9.34
C GLN A 53 -4.93 -7.33 8.10
N SER A 54 -5.82 -6.35 8.17
CA SER A 54 -5.96 -5.30 7.17
C SER A 54 -6.16 -3.95 7.82
N THR A 55 -5.92 -2.88 7.07
CA THR A 55 -6.24 -1.52 7.51
C THR A 55 -6.72 -0.67 6.35
N GLN A 56 -7.19 0.53 6.64
CA GLN A 56 -7.65 1.49 5.66
C GLN A 56 -6.92 2.82 5.86
N MET A 57 -6.46 3.45 4.79
CA MET A 57 -5.91 4.80 4.72
C MET A 57 -6.85 5.72 3.94
N ILE A 58 -7.01 6.93 4.43
CA ILE A 58 -7.77 7.99 3.79
C ILE A 58 -6.82 8.82 2.92
N VAL A 59 -7.12 8.87 1.63
CA VAL A 59 -6.31 9.55 0.61
C VAL A 59 -6.83 10.97 0.41
N GLY A 60 -5.93 11.95 0.44
CA GLY A 60 -6.27 13.34 0.18
C GLY A 60 -6.97 14.06 1.33
N ALA A 61 -6.94 13.50 2.55
CA ALA A 61 -7.32 14.23 3.77
C ALA A 61 -6.22 15.21 4.23
N ASP A 62 -4.97 14.97 3.83
CA ASP A 62 -3.82 15.85 4.04
C ASP A 62 -3.01 16.00 2.74
N LYS A 63 -1.83 16.64 2.84
CA LYS A 63 -0.92 16.88 1.72
C LYS A 63 0.01 15.69 1.42
N THR A 64 -0.24 14.51 1.99
CA THR A 64 0.65 13.36 1.75
C THR A 64 0.63 12.99 0.26
N SER A 65 1.82 12.88 -0.33
CA SER A 65 2.04 12.43 -1.70
C SER A 65 1.80 10.93 -1.86
N ASP A 66 1.69 10.45 -3.09
CA ASP A 66 1.52 9.02 -3.34
C ASP A 66 2.79 8.23 -2.93
N ASP A 67 3.98 8.86 -2.98
CA ASP A 67 5.22 8.33 -2.40
C ASP A 67 5.06 8.03 -0.91
N GLY A 68 4.58 9.02 -0.14
CA GLY A 68 4.36 8.87 1.29
C GLY A 68 3.33 7.78 1.61
N ILE A 69 2.25 7.71 0.84
CA ILE A 69 1.20 6.69 1.01
C ILE A 69 1.76 5.30 0.73
N LEU A 70 2.38 5.08 -0.43
CA LEU A 70 2.92 3.78 -0.81
C LEU A 70 4.07 3.35 0.11
N ARG A 71 4.87 4.29 0.60
CA ARG A 71 5.93 4.03 1.59
C ARG A 71 5.34 3.56 2.92
N ALA A 72 4.26 4.20 3.38
CA ALA A 72 3.53 3.77 4.56
C ALA A 72 2.97 2.36 4.37
N SER A 73 2.38 2.06 3.22
CA SER A 73 1.88 0.72 2.88
C SER A 73 2.99 -0.33 2.82
N ALA A 74 4.12 -0.03 2.19
CA ALA A 74 5.29 -0.92 2.16
C ALA A 74 5.79 -1.25 3.58
N ARG A 75 5.90 -0.24 4.46
CA ARG A 75 6.24 -0.43 5.87
C ARG A 75 5.22 -1.31 6.59
N LEU A 76 3.94 -1.09 6.34
CA LEU A 76 2.84 -1.84 6.93
C LEU A 76 2.88 -3.33 6.53
N TYR A 77 3.16 -3.63 5.26
CA TYR A 77 3.37 -4.99 4.79
C TYR A 77 4.61 -5.64 5.42
N GLY A 78 5.77 -4.97 5.36
CA GLY A 78 7.02 -5.53 5.88
C GLY A 78 7.07 -5.67 7.40
N SER A 79 6.52 -4.71 8.14
CA SER A 79 6.61 -4.69 9.61
C SER A 79 5.51 -5.52 10.28
N TYR A 80 4.31 -5.56 9.70
CA TYR A 80 3.14 -6.16 10.35
C TYR A 80 2.51 -7.31 9.57
N HIS A 81 3.07 -7.70 8.41
CA HIS A 81 2.55 -8.77 7.56
C HIS A 81 1.06 -8.58 7.23
N LEU A 82 0.67 -7.32 7.04
CA LEU A 82 -0.69 -6.97 6.65
C LEU A 82 -1.03 -7.69 5.33
N ARG A 83 -2.25 -8.21 5.23
CA ARG A 83 -2.71 -8.85 4.00
C ARG A 83 -3.12 -7.83 2.96
N ARG A 84 -3.64 -6.68 3.39
CA ARG A 84 -4.12 -5.60 2.50
C ARG A 84 -4.19 -4.27 3.24
N VAL A 85 -3.87 -3.20 2.53
CA VAL A 85 -4.22 -1.82 2.85
C VAL A 85 -5.32 -1.38 1.89
N TYR A 86 -6.42 -0.86 2.43
CA TYR A 86 -7.49 -0.24 1.65
C TYR A 86 -7.22 1.26 1.54
N TYR A 87 -7.39 1.81 0.35
CA TYR A 87 -7.34 3.25 0.09
C TYR A 87 -8.76 3.75 -0.13
N SER A 88 -9.09 4.88 0.46
CA SER A 88 -10.39 5.53 0.25
C SER A 88 -10.17 7.03 0.12
N ALA A 89 -10.65 7.61 -0.98
CA ALA A 89 -10.62 9.05 -1.17
C ALA A 89 -11.42 9.76 -0.07
N PHE A 90 -10.82 10.80 0.52
CA PHE A 90 -11.52 11.68 1.45
C PHE A 90 -12.77 12.28 0.78
N SER A 91 -13.91 12.19 1.45
CA SER A 91 -15.15 12.83 1.00
C SER A 91 -15.53 13.91 2.00
N PRO A 92 -15.54 15.20 1.62
CA PRO A 92 -15.95 16.27 2.51
C PRO A 92 -17.44 16.11 2.86
N ILE A 93 -17.78 16.39 4.11
CA ILE A 93 -19.14 16.53 4.59
C ILE A 93 -19.44 18.01 4.84
N PRO A 94 -20.70 18.46 4.71
CA PRO A 94 -21.11 19.77 5.22
C PRO A 94 -20.68 19.92 6.69
N ASP A 95 -20.20 21.10 7.08
CA ASP A 95 -19.65 21.40 8.41
C ASP A 95 -18.37 20.65 8.82
N SER A 96 -17.54 20.24 7.85
CA SER A 96 -16.22 19.67 8.15
C SER A 96 -15.28 20.69 8.82
N SER A 97 -14.44 20.21 9.77
CA SER A 97 -13.35 21.00 10.36
C SER A 97 -12.53 21.75 9.31
N SER A 98 -12.18 23.01 9.59
CA SER A 98 -11.35 23.85 8.71
C SER A 98 -9.95 23.28 8.44
N ALA A 99 -9.53 22.29 9.21
CA ALA A 99 -8.28 21.55 9.01
C ALA A 99 -8.33 20.58 7.83
N LEU A 100 -9.53 20.24 7.31
CA LEU A 100 -9.74 19.29 6.23
C LEU A 100 -9.94 19.99 4.87
N PRO A 101 -9.51 19.36 3.77
CA PRO A 101 -9.66 19.95 2.45
C PRO A 101 -11.12 19.99 2.02
N LEU A 102 -11.54 21.14 1.50
CA LEU A 102 -12.91 21.35 1.00
C LEU A 102 -13.19 20.64 -0.33
N ARG A 103 -12.15 20.19 -1.03
CA ARG A 103 -12.26 19.53 -2.34
C ARG A 103 -11.94 18.05 -2.22
N LYS A 104 -12.82 17.24 -2.79
CA LYS A 104 -12.60 15.79 -2.97
C LYS A 104 -11.40 15.57 -3.89
N PRO A 105 -10.46 14.66 -3.57
CA PRO A 105 -9.38 14.31 -4.48
C PRO A 105 -9.94 13.59 -5.73
N PRO A 106 -9.21 13.59 -6.86
CA PRO A 106 -9.64 12.85 -8.04
C PRO A 106 -9.83 11.35 -7.73
N LEU A 107 -10.97 10.77 -8.12
CA LEU A 107 -11.24 9.34 -7.90
C LEU A 107 -10.18 8.44 -8.54
N MET A 108 -9.60 8.88 -9.66
CA MET A 108 -8.50 8.19 -10.32
C MET A 108 -7.27 8.03 -9.42
N ARG A 109 -7.03 8.93 -8.47
CA ARG A 109 -5.90 8.83 -7.54
C ARG A 109 -6.01 7.60 -6.65
N GLU A 110 -7.20 7.33 -6.11
CA GLU A 110 -7.48 6.11 -5.33
C GLU A 110 -7.23 4.86 -6.17
N HIS A 111 -7.73 4.85 -7.42
CA HIS A 111 -7.51 3.73 -8.34
C HIS A 111 -6.02 3.50 -8.65
N ARG A 112 -5.25 4.57 -8.90
CA ARG A 112 -3.80 4.48 -9.14
C ARG A 112 -3.05 3.91 -7.94
N LEU A 113 -3.43 4.30 -6.71
CA LEU A 113 -2.86 3.74 -5.50
C LEU A 113 -3.13 2.24 -5.36
N TYR A 114 -4.35 1.77 -5.68
CA TYR A 114 -4.64 0.33 -5.71
C TYR A 114 -3.83 -0.42 -6.77
N GLN A 115 -3.64 0.17 -7.96
CA GLN A 115 -2.79 -0.43 -8.99
C GLN A 115 -1.34 -0.52 -8.53
N ALA A 116 -0.79 0.54 -7.96
CA ALA A 116 0.58 0.54 -7.40
C ALA A 116 0.74 -0.45 -6.24
N ASP A 117 -0.24 -0.53 -5.33
CA ASP A 117 -0.27 -1.51 -4.24
C ASP A 117 -0.24 -2.97 -4.76
N TRP A 118 -0.97 -3.24 -5.83
CA TRP A 118 -0.96 -4.53 -6.49
C TRP A 118 0.42 -4.90 -7.02
N LEU A 119 1.09 -3.95 -7.70
CA LEU A 119 2.44 -4.15 -8.20
C LEU A 119 3.42 -4.48 -7.08
N MET A 120 3.31 -3.79 -5.94
CA MET A 120 4.16 -4.08 -4.78
C MET A 120 3.91 -5.49 -4.22
N ARG A 121 2.65 -5.87 -4.05
CA ARG A 121 2.28 -7.11 -3.34
C ARG A 121 2.45 -8.38 -4.16
N PHE A 122 2.17 -8.30 -5.46
CA PHE A 122 2.10 -9.49 -6.29
C PHE A 122 3.20 -9.56 -7.33
N TYR A 123 3.68 -8.39 -7.80
CA TYR A 123 4.69 -8.32 -8.86
C TYR A 123 6.08 -7.95 -8.34
N GLY A 124 6.24 -7.74 -7.02
CA GLY A 124 7.53 -7.47 -6.40
C GLY A 124 8.12 -6.13 -6.82
N PHE A 125 7.29 -5.15 -7.17
CA PHE A 125 7.76 -3.79 -7.36
C PHE A 125 8.11 -3.16 -6.01
N SER A 126 9.18 -2.38 -5.96
CA SER A 126 9.42 -1.50 -4.82
C SER A 126 8.67 -0.18 -5.00
N GLN A 127 8.31 0.48 -3.90
CA GLN A 127 7.71 1.81 -3.97
C GLN A 127 8.61 2.82 -4.74
N PRO A 128 9.94 2.89 -4.49
CA PRO A 128 10.82 3.77 -5.26
C PRO A 128 10.84 3.44 -6.75
N GLU A 129 10.78 2.15 -7.12
CA GLU A 129 10.70 1.72 -8.52
C GLU A 129 9.44 2.25 -9.21
N ILE A 130 8.28 2.17 -8.55
CA ILE A 130 7.00 2.63 -9.12
C ILE A 130 7.00 4.13 -9.40
N LEU A 131 7.57 4.92 -8.48
CA LEU A 131 7.61 6.38 -8.56
C LEU A 131 8.88 6.96 -9.18
N ASP A 132 9.77 6.11 -9.69
CA ASP A 132 10.94 6.56 -10.41
C ASP A 132 10.55 7.54 -11.52
N GLY A 133 11.21 8.69 -11.61
CA GLY A 133 10.90 9.77 -12.56
C GLY A 133 9.63 10.59 -12.26
N SER A 134 8.94 10.38 -11.13
CA SER A 134 7.92 11.32 -10.63
C SER A 134 8.61 12.54 -10.01
N ASN A 135 8.23 13.75 -10.45
CA ASN A 135 8.84 14.99 -9.97
C ASN A 135 8.28 15.48 -8.63
N ASP A 136 7.05 15.10 -8.29
CA ASP A 136 6.30 15.57 -7.12
C ASP A 136 5.92 14.42 -6.16
N GLY A 137 6.36 13.20 -6.47
CA GLY A 137 6.00 12.00 -5.72
C GLY A 137 4.54 11.59 -5.91
N MET A 138 3.89 12.04 -6.98
CA MET A 138 2.54 11.66 -7.36
C MET A 138 2.54 10.63 -8.47
N LEU A 139 1.52 9.77 -8.49
CA LEU A 139 1.27 8.86 -9.60
C LEU A 139 0.64 9.61 -10.77
N ASP A 140 0.97 9.17 -11.98
CA ASP A 140 0.30 9.65 -13.19
C ASP A 140 -1.18 9.22 -13.17
N LEU A 141 -2.08 10.18 -13.31
CA LEU A 141 -3.52 9.91 -13.31
C LEU A 141 -4.00 9.39 -14.68
N ALA A 142 -3.33 9.74 -15.77
CA ALA A 142 -3.68 9.34 -17.13
C ALA A 142 -3.16 7.93 -17.47
N ILE A 143 -1.99 7.54 -16.94
CA ILE A 143 -1.32 6.28 -17.28
C ILE A 143 -1.24 5.38 -16.04
N ASP A 144 -1.49 4.07 -16.18
CA ASP A 144 -1.34 3.15 -15.05
C ASP A 144 0.13 3.01 -14.62
N PRO A 145 0.41 2.69 -13.35
CA PRO A 145 1.77 2.71 -12.83
C PRO A 145 2.72 1.71 -13.52
N LYS A 146 2.20 0.57 -14.03
CA LYS A 146 3.02 -0.45 -14.68
C LYS A 146 3.42 -0.01 -16.09
N LEU A 147 2.47 0.53 -16.85
CA LEU A 147 2.76 1.12 -18.15
C LEU A 147 3.66 2.35 -18.01
N ALA A 148 3.41 3.22 -17.05
CA ALA A 148 4.25 4.39 -16.80
C ALA A 148 5.71 3.98 -16.52
N TRP A 149 5.91 2.97 -15.68
CA TRP A 149 7.23 2.40 -15.44
C TRP A 149 7.88 1.84 -16.72
N ALA A 150 7.12 1.08 -17.52
CA ALA A 150 7.63 0.46 -18.74
C ALA A 150 8.05 1.50 -19.79
N LEU A 151 7.29 2.60 -19.93
CA LEU A 151 7.62 3.70 -20.84
C LEU A 151 8.92 4.41 -20.42
N ARG A 152 9.20 4.53 -19.13
CA ARG A 152 10.48 5.07 -18.64
C ARG A 152 11.62 4.07 -18.85
N ASN A 153 11.33 2.78 -18.78
CA ASN A 153 12.30 1.68 -18.89
C ASN A 153 12.28 1.00 -20.27
N ARG A 154 12.04 1.75 -21.36
CA ARG A 154 11.94 1.19 -22.71
C ARG A 154 13.14 0.33 -23.13
N GLY A 155 14.34 0.69 -22.69
CA GLY A 155 15.57 -0.07 -22.96
C GLY A 155 15.62 -1.47 -22.34
N ARG A 156 14.68 -1.81 -21.44
CA ARG A 156 14.53 -3.16 -20.88
C ARG A 156 13.63 -4.07 -21.74
N PHE A 157 13.09 -3.56 -22.84
CA PHE A 157 12.23 -4.29 -23.76
C PHE A 157 12.86 -4.37 -25.16
N PRO A 158 12.56 -5.42 -25.95
CA PRO A 158 11.70 -6.56 -25.62
C PRO A 158 12.34 -7.51 -24.61
N VAL A 159 11.51 -8.26 -23.89
CA VAL A 159 11.93 -9.30 -22.95
C VAL A 159 11.77 -10.66 -23.64
N ASP A 160 12.81 -11.51 -23.64
CA ASP A 160 12.72 -12.88 -24.15
C ASP A 160 11.92 -13.75 -23.18
N VAL A 161 10.71 -14.10 -23.57
CA VAL A 161 9.75 -14.84 -22.73
C VAL A 161 10.25 -16.23 -22.32
N ASN A 162 11.14 -16.84 -23.12
CA ASN A 162 11.64 -18.19 -22.85
C ASN A 162 12.81 -18.21 -21.85
N ARG A 163 13.46 -17.06 -21.62
CA ARG A 163 14.71 -16.98 -20.85
C ARG A 163 14.65 -16.00 -19.68
N ALA A 164 13.75 -15.02 -19.73
CA ALA A 164 13.69 -13.99 -18.73
C ALA A 164 13.21 -14.50 -17.38
N GLU A 165 13.75 -13.90 -16.32
CA GLU A 165 13.27 -14.13 -14.96
C GLU A 165 11.81 -13.68 -14.80
N ARG A 166 11.09 -14.32 -13.89
CA ARG A 166 9.67 -14.05 -13.62
C ARG A 166 9.44 -12.57 -13.31
N GLU A 167 10.34 -11.96 -12.56
CA GLU A 167 10.31 -10.55 -12.17
C GLU A 167 10.29 -9.66 -13.41
N ALA A 168 11.18 -9.90 -14.39
CA ALA A 168 11.26 -9.17 -15.65
C ALA A 168 10.00 -9.36 -16.50
N LEU A 169 9.43 -10.56 -16.56
CA LEU A 169 8.16 -10.82 -17.23
C LEU A 169 7.00 -10.02 -16.59
N LEU A 170 6.98 -9.93 -15.25
CA LEU A 170 5.97 -9.15 -14.53
C LEU A 170 6.13 -7.64 -14.67
N ARG A 171 7.21 -7.15 -15.29
CA ARG A 171 7.38 -5.74 -15.69
C ARG A 171 6.75 -5.43 -17.05
N VAL A 172 6.48 -6.44 -17.89
CA VAL A 172 5.88 -6.26 -19.23
C VAL A 172 4.39 -5.87 -19.10
N PRO A 173 3.95 -4.72 -19.63
CA PRO A 173 2.53 -4.38 -19.69
C PRO A 173 1.70 -5.46 -20.38
N GLY A 174 0.55 -5.80 -19.81
CA GLY A 174 -0.31 -6.88 -20.32
C GLY A 174 0.03 -8.29 -19.81
N LEU A 175 1.19 -8.52 -19.19
CA LEU A 175 1.50 -9.77 -18.50
C LEU A 175 1.15 -9.71 -17.01
N GLY A 176 0.55 -10.75 -16.47
CA GLY A 176 0.12 -10.82 -15.07
C GLY A 176 -1.07 -11.74 -14.86
N THR A 177 -1.38 -12.02 -13.60
CA THR A 177 -2.60 -12.72 -13.16
C THR A 177 -3.66 -11.73 -12.73
#